data_AF-A0A3D4II17-F1
#
_entry.id   AF-A0A3D4II17-F1
#
_cell.length_a   1.000
_cell.length_b   1.000
_cell.length_c   1.000
_cell.angle_alpha   90.00
_cell.angle_beta   90.00
_cell.angle_gamma   90.00
#
_symmetry.space_group_name_H-M   'P 1'
#
loop_
_entity.id
_entity.type
_entity.pdbx_description
1 polymer ?
#
loop_
_entity_poly.entity_id
_entity_poly.type
_entity_poly.pdbx_seq_one_letter_code
_entity_poly.pdbx_strand_id
1 'polypeptide(L)'
;MMSLDLKKYGITVQNVIRNIAPAVLYEEALQYEKGAGFSDTGALMIRSGQKTGRSPKDKRIVVHPNSQGNIWWGSINIGMDEHTFEINHERAIDYLNTRDRIY
;
A
#
# COMPACT_ATOMS: atom_id res chain seq x y z
N MET A 1 -8.57 -22.82 -6.44
CA MET A 1 -7.35 -22.06 -6.10
C MET A 1 -7.29 -21.92 -4.59
N MET A 2 -6.13 -22.07 -3.96
CA MET A 2 -6.00 -21.83 -2.51
C MET A 2 -6.27 -20.36 -2.21
N SER A 3 -7.27 -20.11 -1.36
CA SER A 3 -7.52 -18.79 -0.79
C SER A 3 -6.33 -18.40 0.07
N LEU A 4 -5.77 -17.21 -0.15
CA LEU A 4 -4.71 -16.66 0.69
C LEU A 4 -5.32 -16.22 2.02
N ASP A 5 -4.89 -16.81 3.14
CA ASP A 5 -5.35 -16.40 4.46
C ASP A 5 -4.50 -15.21 4.97
N LEU A 6 -5.16 -14.06 5.10
CA LEU A 6 -4.57 -12.81 5.59
C LEU A 6 -4.98 -12.48 7.03
N LYS A 7 -5.73 -13.36 7.71
CA LYS A 7 -6.19 -13.12 9.10
C LYS A 7 -5.04 -12.92 10.08
N LYS A 8 -3.87 -13.53 9.81
CA LYS A 8 -2.64 -13.30 10.60
C LYS A 8 -2.16 -11.84 10.60
N TYR A 9 -2.64 -11.03 9.65
CA TYR A 9 -2.38 -9.59 9.56
C TYR A 9 -3.60 -8.75 9.97
N GLY A 10 -4.65 -9.35 10.54
CA GLY A 10 -5.90 -8.66 10.88
C GLY A 10 -6.79 -8.34 9.67
N ILE A 11 -6.46 -8.82 8.47
CA ILE A 11 -7.22 -8.55 7.25
C ILE A 11 -8.24 -9.66 7.00
N THR A 12 -9.51 -9.28 6.80
CA THR A 12 -10.68 -10.16 6.70
C THR A 12 -11.48 -9.99 5.40
N VAL A 13 -10.95 -9.20 4.45
CA VAL A 13 -11.52 -9.00 3.11
C VAL A 13 -11.72 -10.35 2.40
N GLN A 14 -12.90 -10.55 1.84
CA GLN A 14 -13.27 -11.83 1.20
C GLN A 14 -12.70 -11.96 -0.22
N ASN A 15 -12.67 -10.86 -0.98
CA ASN A 15 -12.19 -10.86 -2.35
C ASN A 15 -10.70 -10.46 -2.40
N VAL A 16 -9.83 -11.48 -2.46
CA VAL A 16 -8.38 -11.32 -2.55
C VAL A 16 -7.91 -11.74 -3.95
N ILE A 17 -7.46 -10.78 -4.74
CA ILE A 17 -7.11 -10.94 -6.15
C ILE A 17 -5.60 -11.16 -6.27
N ARG A 18 -5.18 -12.43 -6.22
CA ARG A 18 -3.77 -12.79 -6.13
C ARG A 18 -3.16 -13.13 -7.50
N ASN A 19 -2.01 -12.54 -7.81
CA ASN A 19 -1.15 -12.92 -8.94
C ASN A 19 -1.88 -12.97 -10.30
N ILE A 20 -2.85 -12.09 -10.52
CA ILE A 20 -3.56 -12.00 -11.80
C ILE A 20 -2.62 -11.52 -12.91
N ALA A 21 -2.94 -11.92 -14.14
CA ALA A 21 -2.15 -11.53 -15.30
C ALA A 21 -2.18 -10.00 -15.50
N PRO A 22 -1.12 -9.39 -16.08
CA PRO A 22 -1.10 -7.96 -16.38
C PRO A 22 -2.31 -7.47 -17.21
N ALA A 23 -2.82 -8.30 -18.13
CA ALA A 23 -4.02 -7.97 -18.90
C ALA A 23 -5.27 -7.77 -17.99
N VAL A 24 -5.43 -8.61 -16.97
CA VAL A 24 -6.52 -8.48 -15.99
C VAL A 24 -6.31 -7.25 -15.10
N LEU A 25 -5.05 -6.89 -14.77
CA LEU A 25 -4.76 -5.65 -14.04
C LEU A 25 -5.15 -4.40 -14.86
N TYR A 26 -5.04 -4.45 -16.19
CA TYR A 26 -5.52 -3.38 -17.07
C TYR A 26 -7.04 -3.24 -17.00
N GLU A 27 -7.77 -4.36 -17.07
CA GLU A 27 -9.22 -4.39 -16.96
C GLU A 27 -9.70 -3.87 -15.58
N GLU A 28 -9.10 -4.35 -14.50
CA GLU A 28 -9.41 -3.91 -13.13
C GLU A 28 -9.15 -2.40 -12.96
N ALA A 29 -8.04 -1.88 -13.50
CA ALA A 29 -7.72 -0.45 -13.44
C ALA A 29 -8.77 0.39 -14.19
N LEU A 30 -9.14 0.00 -15.41
CA LEU A 30 -10.17 0.70 -16.16
C LEU A 30 -11.55 0.69 -15.49
N GLN A 31 -11.87 -0.41 -14.80
CA GLN A 31 -13.17 -0.58 -14.17
C GLN A 31 -13.27 0.15 -12.83
N TYR A 32 -12.21 0.16 -12.03
CA TYR A 32 -12.27 0.58 -10.63
C TYR A 32 -11.41 1.80 -10.27
N GLU A 33 -10.41 2.18 -11.09
CA GLU A 33 -9.58 3.35 -10.83
C GLU A 33 -10.11 4.58 -11.59
N LYS A 34 -10.47 5.63 -10.84
CA LYS A 34 -11.06 6.82 -11.43
C LYS A 34 -10.01 7.58 -12.25
N GLY A 35 -10.28 7.70 -13.55
CA GLY A 35 -9.39 8.42 -14.47
C GLY A 35 -8.26 7.55 -15.02
N ALA A 36 -8.34 6.23 -14.85
CA ALA A 36 -7.60 5.30 -15.67
C ALA A 36 -8.06 5.40 -17.14
N GLY A 37 -7.12 5.22 -18.06
CA GLY A 37 -7.40 5.20 -19.49
C GLY A 37 -6.22 4.65 -20.28
N PHE A 38 -6.34 4.64 -21.61
CA PHE A 38 -5.27 4.20 -22.50
C PHE A 38 -4.68 5.35 -23.29
N SER A 39 -3.37 5.29 -23.47
CA SER A 39 -2.68 6.02 -24.54
C SER A 39 -3.05 5.42 -25.91
N ASP A 40 -2.73 6.14 -26.97
CA ASP A 40 -2.85 5.68 -28.36
C ASP A 40 -1.99 4.44 -28.65
N THR A 41 -0.92 4.21 -27.90
CA THR A 41 -0.11 2.99 -27.97
C THR A 41 -0.60 1.85 -27.07
N GLY A 42 -1.73 2.02 -26.39
CA GLY A 42 -2.32 1.00 -25.52
C GLY A 42 -1.69 0.88 -24.12
N ALA A 43 -0.80 1.79 -23.71
CA ALA A 43 -0.28 1.82 -22.35
C ALA A 43 -1.32 2.38 -21.36
N LEU A 44 -1.43 1.77 -20.18
CA LEU A 44 -2.29 2.24 -19.09
C LEU A 44 -1.80 3.59 -18.56
N MET A 45 -2.69 4.56 -18.51
CA MET A 45 -2.46 5.90 -17.96
C MET A 45 -3.29 6.10 -16.69
N ILE A 46 -2.66 6.62 -15.64
CA ILE A 46 -3.28 6.94 -14.35
C ILE A 46 -2.80 8.30 -13.85
N ARG A 47 -3.52 8.90 -12.89
CA ARG A 47 -3.15 10.18 -12.26
C ARG A 47 -2.97 10.00 -10.76
N SER A 48 -1.79 10.33 -10.23
CA SER A 48 -1.48 10.21 -8.80
C SER A 48 -2.02 11.36 -7.92
N GLY A 49 -2.83 12.25 -8.49
CA GLY A 49 -3.41 13.39 -7.78
C GLY A 49 -2.37 14.42 -7.33
N GLN A 50 -2.52 14.94 -6.11
CA GLN A 50 -1.64 16.00 -5.58
C GLN A 50 -0.19 15.54 -5.36
N LYS A 51 0.03 14.24 -5.12
CA LYS A 51 1.36 13.68 -4.84
C LYS A 51 1.93 13.12 -6.15
N THR A 52 2.61 13.98 -6.90
CA THR A 52 3.22 13.66 -8.21
C THR A 52 4.68 13.19 -8.11
N GLY A 53 5.21 13.06 -6.89
CA GLY A 53 6.57 12.62 -6.62
C GLY A 53 6.72 12.08 -5.20
N ARG A 54 7.96 11.85 -4.79
CA ARG A 54 8.26 11.38 -3.43
C ARG A 54 7.88 12.44 -2.38
N SER A 55 7.53 11.98 -1.18
CA SER A 55 7.37 12.82 0.01
C SER A 55 8.41 12.47 1.08
N PRO A 56 9.70 12.86 0.93
CA PRO A 56 10.77 12.42 1.83
C PRO A 56 10.51 12.75 3.31
N LYS A 57 9.85 13.90 3.57
CA LYS A 57 9.51 14.37 4.91
C LYS A 57 8.43 13.56 5.61
N ASP A 58 7.72 12.68 4.89
CA ASP A 58 6.64 11.84 5.42
C ASP A 58 7.15 10.42 5.77
N LYS A 59 8.36 10.04 5.35
CA LYS A 59 8.96 8.74 5.68
C LYS A 59 9.28 8.68 7.18
N ARG A 60 8.93 7.57 7.82
CA ARG A 60 9.24 7.27 9.23
C ARG A 60 9.80 5.86 9.34
N ILE A 61 10.61 5.61 10.36
CA ILE A 61 11.16 4.29 10.71
C ILE A 61 10.96 4.09 12.20
N VAL A 62 10.41 2.94 12.58
CA VAL A 62 10.21 2.58 13.99
C VAL A 62 11.57 2.46 14.69
N VAL A 63 11.73 3.12 15.83
CA VAL A 63 12.92 2.99 16.68
C VAL A 63 12.81 1.69 17.46
N HIS A 64 13.28 0.59 16.86
CA HIS A 64 13.22 -0.74 17.46
C HIS A 64 14.58 -1.11 18.11
N PRO A 65 14.60 -1.70 19.32
CA PRO A 65 15.83 -1.98 20.06
C PRO A 65 16.88 -2.80 19.28
N ASN A 66 16.44 -3.78 18.49
CA ASN A 66 17.34 -4.66 17.73
C ASN A 66 17.98 -3.99 16.50
N SER A 67 17.41 -2.90 15.98
CA SER A 67 17.87 -2.27 14.74
C SER A 67 18.39 -0.85 14.95
N GLN A 68 18.08 -0.21 16.08
CA GLN A 68 18.40 1.21 16.29
C GLN A 68 19.89 1.55 16.18
N GLY A 69 20.79 0.62 16.53
CA GLY A 69 22.24 0.82 16.39
C GLY A 69 22.76 0.75 14.95
N ASN A 70 21.95 0.19 14.02
CA ASN A 70 22.34 -0.06 12.63
C ASN A 70 21.73 0.97 11.66
N ILE A 71 20.95 1.93 12.16
CA ILE A 71 20.24 2.91 11.32
C ILE A 71 20.94 4.26 11.40
N TRP A 72 21.21 4.85 10.24
CA TRP A 72 21.76 6.21 10.15
C TRP A 72 20.65 7.25 10.36
N TRP A 73 20.38 7.58 11.62
CA TRP A 73 19.32 8.51 12.02
C TRP A 73 19.59 9.97 11.59
N GLY A 74 18.52 10.70 11.26
CA GLY A 74 18.61 12.12 10.91
C GLY A 74 17.36 12.62 10.17
N SER A 75 17.53 13.69 9.39
CA SER A 75 16.43 14.30 8.62
C SER A 75 15.91 13.43 7.46
N ILE A 76 16.66 12.37 7.08
CA ILE A 76 16.28 11.40 6.04
C ILE A 76 15.64 10.15 6.63
N ASN A 77 16.23 9.60 7.69
CA ASN A 77 15.70 8.45 8.44
C ASN A 77 15.14 8.98 9.76
N ILE A 78 13.88 9.40 9.71
CA ILE A 78 13.20 10.05 10.82
C ILE A 78 12.59 8.96 11.70
N GLY A 79 12.98 8.94 12.98
CA GLY A 79 12.47 8.00 13.96
C GLY A 79 10.98 8.21 14.29
N MET A 80 10.30 7.13 14.63
CA MET A 80 8.95 7.08 15.17
C MET A 80 8.93 6.03 16.28
N ASP A 81 8.19 6.25 17.35
CA ASP A 81 8.00 5.25 18.40
C ASP A 81 7.03 4.14 17.94
N GLU A 82 7.16 2.97 18.57
CA GLU A 82 6.38 1.79 18.23
C GLU A 82 4.87 2.00 18.41
N HIS A 83 4.45 2.71 19.46
CA HIS A 83 3.03 2.96 19.71
C HIS A 83 2.38 3.80 18.61
N THR A 84 3.05 4.86 18.15
CA THR A 84 2.59 5.67 17.01
C THR A 84 2.50 4.85 15.73
N PHE A 85 3.43 3.91 15.50
CA PHE A 85 3.34 2.99 14.37
C PHE A 85 2.13 2.08 14.47
N GLU A 86 1.89 1.44 15.62
CA GLU A 86 0.76 0.53 15.81
C GLU A 86 -0.58 1.22 15.55
N ILE A 87 -0.77 2.47 16.01
CA ILE A 87 -1.98 3.25 15.72
C ILE A 87 -2.18 3.43 14.20
N ASN A 88 -1.11 3.74 13.47
CA ASN A 88 -1.21 3.92 12.00
C ASN A 88 -1.41 2.59 11.28
N HIS A 89 -0.80 1.52 11.79
CA HIS A 89 -0.92 0.17 11.26
C HIS A 89 -2.34 -0.38 11.43
N GLU A 90 -2.95 -0.22 12.62
CA GLU A 90 -4.35 -0.56 12.87
C GLU A 90 -5.29 0.20 11.93
N ARG A 91 -5.10 1.53 11.78
CA ARG A 91 -5.89 2.32 10.83
C ARG A 91 -5.77 1.84 9.38
N ALA A 92 -4.59 1.38 8.98
CA ALA A 92 -4.40 0.82 7.65
C ALA A 92 -5.15 -0.51 7.49
N ILE A 93 -5.08 -1.39 8.48
CA ILE A 93 -5.83 -2.66 8.51
C ILE A 93 -7.34 -2.39 8.45
N ASP A 94 -7.84 -1.49 9.29
CA ASP A 94 -9.25 -1.10 9.32
C ASP A 94 -9.71 -0.60 7.95
N TYR A 95 -8.94 0.30 7.35
CA TYR A 95 -9.24 0.80 6.01
C TYR A 95 -9.27 -0.32 4.96
N LEU A 96 -8.28 -1.21 4.97
CA LEU A 96 -8.23 -2.35 4.05
C LEU A 96 -9.46 -3.25 4.21
N ASN A 97 -9.91 -3.49 5.45
CA ASN A 97 -11.10 -4.28 5.74
C ASN A 97 -12.41 -3.65 5.27
N THR A 98 -12.43 -2.36 4.95
CA THR A 98 -13.58 -1.70 4.31
C THR A 98 -13.59 -1.81 2.79
N ARG A 99 -12.56 -2.38 2.17
CA ARG A 99 -12.48 -2.49 0.71
C ARG A 99 -13.24 -3.73 0.25
N ASP A 100 -13.98 -3.60 -0.85
CA ASP A 100 -14.65 -4.73 -1.50
C ASP A 100 -13.66 -5.75 -2.07
N ARG A 101 -12.43 -5.31 -2.38
CA ARG A 101 -11.34 -6.12 -2.94
C ARG A 101 -9.97 -5.60 -2.51
N ILE A 102 -9.02 -6.53 -2.45
CA ILE A 102 -7.59 -6.24 -2.32
C ILE A 102 -6.80 -7.10 -3.32
N TYR A 103 -5.60 -6.65 -3.68
CA TYR A 103 -4.69 -7.33 -4.61
C TYR A 103 -3.44 -7.82 -3.87
#